data_AF-A0A534RFF8-F1
#
_entry.id   AF-A0A534RFF8-F1
#
_cell.length_a   1.000
_cell.length_b   1.000
_cell.length_c   1.000
_cell.angle_alpha   90.00
_cell.angle_beta   90.00
_cell.angle_gamma   90.00
#
_symmetry.space_group_name_H-M   'P 1'
#
loop_
_entity.id
_entity.type
_entity.pdbx_description
1 polymer ?
#
loop_
_entity_poly.entity_id
_entity_poly.type
_entity_poly.pdbx_seq_one_letter_code
_entity_poly.pdbx_strand_id
1 'polypeptide(L)'
;PAEKSGRVRGLYNQRVVECRLACALLARRTGVAATRLGDFPDRVALLADLARLLPETEVPASALPELLGLTPDEVRVRVLGEATLAAPGRFALQRRVRHVLGEADRVAAAEQALQRGDLAALGDLMNASHRSCAEDYDVSTPALDHLAALARAHGALGGRLTGAGFGGAIVALVERDRVAALIAALDRHFYAARGGRSDLRLPVEPRGGATVARME
;
A
#
# COMPACT_ATOMS: atom_id res chain seq x y z
N PRO A 1 12.15 14.42 -7.41
CA PRO A 1 11.82 14.08 -6.01
C PRO A 1 10.32 14.08 -5.82
N ALA A 2 9.74 13.07 -5.16
CA ALA A 2 8.31 13.11 -4.83
C ALA A 2 8.06 14.29 -3.89
N GLU A 3 7.11 15.13 -4.24
CA GLU A 3 6.77 16.32 -3.46
C GLU A 3 6.12 15.87 -2.15
N LYS A 4 6.82 15.99 -1.02
CA LYS A 4 6.25 15.75 0.32
C LYS A 4 5.37 16.94 0.74
N SER A 5 4.40 17.30 -0.10
CA SER A 5 3.50 18.43 0.13
C SER A 5 2.40 18.07 1.12
N GLY A 6 1.73 19.09 1.68
CA GLY A 6 0.55 18.91 2.53
C GLY A 6 -0.56 18.08 1.86
N ARG A 7 -0.64 18.12 0.53
CA ARG A 7 -1.57 17.30 -0.26
C ARG A 7 -1.28 15.81 -0.15
N VAL A 8 -0.01 15.39 -0.25
CA VAL A 8 0.37 13.97 -0.11
C VAL A 8 0.08 13.46 1.30
N ARG A 9 0.32 14.29 2.32
CA ARG A 9 -0.10 13.98 3.70
C ARG A 9 -1.61 13.79 3.81
N GLY A 10 -2.40 14.64 3.13
CA GLY A 10 -3.85 14.51 3.08
C GLY A 10 -4.34 13.23 2.40
N LEU A 11 -3.67 12.78 1.34
CA LEU A 11 -3.95 11.52 0.66
C LEU A 11 -3.63 10.31 1.54
N TYR A 12 -2.49 10.34 2.23
CA TYR A 12 -2.13 9.30 3.20
C TYR A 12 -3.16 9.19 4.33
N ASN A 13 -3.52 10.33 4.93
CA ASN A 13 -4.52 10.38 5.99
C ASN A 13 -5.88 9.86 5.52
N GLN A 14 -6.28 10.13 4.26
CA GLN A 14 -7.49 9.58 3.66
C GLN A 14 -7.52 8.05 3.77
N ARG A 15 -6.44 7.36 3.42
CA ARG A 15 -6.37 5.88 3.49
C ARG A 15 -6.54 5.36 4.90
N VAL A 16 -5.94 6.04 5.89
CA VAL A 16 -6.08 5.70 7.30
C VAL A 16 -7.53 5.85 7.76
N VAL A 17 -8.18 6.97 7.41
CA VAL A 17 -9.59 7.21 7.74
C VAL A 17 -10.51 6.21 7.06
N GLU A 18 -10.30 5.90 5.79
CA GLU A 18 -11.06 4.87 5.06
C GLU A 18 -10.97 3.49 5.74
N CYS A 19 -9.78 3.10 6.21
CA CYS A 19 -9.61 1.84 6.93
C CYS A 19 -10.34 1.82 8.28
N ARG A 20 -10.31 2.94 9.03
CA ARG A 20 -11.02 3.07 10.32
C ARG A 20 -12.53 3.03 10.11
N LEU A 21 -13.04 3.75 9.10
CA LEU A 21 -14.45 3.74 8.71
C LEU A 21 -14.91 2.33 8.36
N ALA A 22 -14.15 1.64 7.52
CA ALA A 22 -14.46 0.28 7.13
C ALA A 22 -14.47 -0.66 8.35
N CYS A 23 -13.47 -0.55 9.23
CA CYS A 23 -13.42 -1.34 10.46
C CYS A 23 -14.63 -1.11 11.36
N ALA A 24 -15.03 0.15 11.58
CA ALA A 24 -16.19 0.48 12.41
C ALA A 24 -17.50 -0.07 11.83
N LEU A 25 -17.70 0.02 10.51
CA LEU A 25 -18.86 -0.56 9.85
C LEU A 25 -18.88 -2.09 9.92
N LEU A 26 -17.73 -2.72 9.70
CA LEU A 26 -17.61 -4.17 9.79
C LEU A 26 -17.87 -4.66 11.22
N ALA A 27 -17.31 -4.00 12.23
CA ALA A 27 -17.54 -4.32 13.64
C ALA A 27 -19.04 -4.25 13.98
N ARG A 28 -19.72 -3.18 13.54
CA ARG A 28 -21.17 -3.02 13.73
C ARG A 28 -21.98 -4.12 13.02
N ARG A 29 -21.65 -4.43 11.76
CA ARG A 29 -22.43 -5.38 10.93
C ARG A 29 -22.20 -6.85 11.30
N THR A 30 -21.04 -7.17 11.86
CA THR A 30 -20.67 -8.53 12.25
C THR A 30 -20.85 -8.79 13.75
N GLY A 31 -20.99 -7.75 14.56
CA GLY A 31 -21.01 -7.85 16.03
C GLY A 31 -19.63 -8.10 16.66
N VAL A 32 -18.56 -8.14 15.85
CA VAL A 32 -17.19 -8.34 16.33
C VAL A 32 -16.64 -7.05 16.94
N ALA A 33 -16.12 -7.13 18.16
CA ALA A 33 -15.42 -6.03 18.81
C ALA A 33 -14.03 -5.82 18.20
N ALA A 34 -13.93 -4.99 17.16
CA ALA A 34 -12.69 -4.70 16.44
C ALA A 34 -12.42 -3.19 16.34
N THR A 35 -11.16 -2.79 16.52
CA THR A 35 -10.70 -1.40 16.38
C THR A 35 -9.79 -1.20 15.17
N ARG A 36 -9.21 -2.29 14.65
CA ARG A 36 -8.41 -2.37 13.44
C ARG A 36 -8.89 -3.55 12.60
N LEU A 37 -8.69 -3.47 11.29
CA LEU A 37 -9.02 -4.56 10.36
C LEU A 37 -8.29 -5.88 10.71
N GLY A 38 -7.11 -5.80 11.33
CA GLY A 38 -6.38 -6.97 11.80
C GLY A 38 -6.98 -7.67 13.02
N ASP A 39 -7.89 -7.02 13.75
CA ASP A 39 -8.50 -7.58 14.97
C ASP A 39 -9.62 -8.61 14.64
N PHE A 40 -10.07 -8.69 13.38
CA PHE A 40 -11.08 -9.67 12.96
C PHE A 40 -10.48 -11.09 12.92
N PRO A 41 -11.15 -12.09 13.54
CA PRO A 41 -10.59 -13.43 13.70
C PRO A 41 -10.55 -14.24 12.40
N ASP A 42 -11.64 -14.20 11.61
CA ASP A 42 -11.73 -14.91 10.33
C ASP A 42 -11.68 -13.93 9.17
N ARG A 43 -10.46 -13.62 8.74
CA ARG A 43 -10.21 -12.67 7.65
C ARG A 43 -10.60 -13.24 6.29
N VAL A 44 -10.58 -14.56 6.13
CA VAL A 44 -10.94 -15.23 4.87
C VAL A 44 -12.44 -15.14 4.64
N ALA A 45 -13.25 -15.50 5.65
CA ALA A 45 -14.70 -15.33 5.59
C ALA A 45 -15.08 -13.86 5.43
N LEU A 46 -14.40 -12.95 6.14
CA LEU A 46 -14.63 -11.52 6.02
C LEU A 46 -14.39 -11.00 4.60
N LEU A 47 -13.31 -11.44 3.95
CA LEU A 47 -12.99 -11.10 2.56
C LEU A 47 -14.04 -11.64 1.58
N ALA A 48 -14.48 -12.89 1.77
CA ALA A 48 -15.49 -13.53 0.94
C ALA A 48 -16.84 -12.79 1.00
N ASP A 49 -17.19 -12.24 2.17
CA ASP A 49 -18.46 -11.55 2.41
C ASP A 49 -18.41 -10.03 2.19
N LEU A 50 -17.29 -9.47 1.70
CA LEU A 50 -17.11 -8.03 1.58
C LEU A 50 -18.20 -7.32 0.75
N ALA A 51 -18.70 -7.96 -0.30
CA ALA A 51 -19.78 -7.41 -1.14
C ALA A 51 -21.09 -7.20 -0.39
N ARG A 52 -21.38 -8.08 0.57
CA ARG A 52 -22.54 -7.97 1.45
C ARG A 52 -22.29 -6.98 2.59
N LEU A 53 -21.06 -6.96 3.09
CA LEU A 53 -20.72 -6.22 4.31
C LEU A 53 -20.34 -4.75 4.07
N LEU A 54 -19.86 -4.38 2.89
CA LEU A 54 -19.49 -3.00 2.57
C LEU A 54 -19.91 -2.63 1.14
N PRO A 55 -20.32 -1.36 0.91
CA PRO A 55 -20.62 -0.90 -0.43
C PRO A 55 -19.39 -0.91 -1.33
N GLU A 56 -19.56 -1.35 -2.57
CA GLU A 56 -18.50 -1.37 -3.58
C GLU A 56 -18.16 0.06 -4.05
N THR A 57 -19.16 0.90 -4.21
CA THR A 57 -18.99 2.32 -4.59
C THR A 57 -18.52 3.16 -3.42
N GLU A 58 -17.92 4.31 -3.74
CA GLU A 58 -17.48 5.26 -2.71
C GLU A 58 -18.66 5.82 -1.91
N VAL A 59 -18.51 5.78 -0.59
CA VAL A 59 -19.51 6.26 0.38
C VAL A 59 -19.35 7.76 0.56
N PRO A 60 -20.41 8.57 0.37
CA PRO A 60 -20.35 9.99 0.65
C PRO A 60 -20.29 10.25 2.16
N ALA A 61 -19.59 11.31 2.58
CA ALA A 61 -19.47 11.68 4.00
C ALA A 61 -20.83 11.89 4.68
N SER A 62 -21.82 12.39 3.93
CA SER A 62 -23.19 12.60 4.41
C SER A 62 -23.93 11.32 4.80
N ALA A 63 -23.54 10.16 4.24
CA ALA A 63 -24.15 8.87 4.57
C ALA A 63 -23.52 8.20 5.81
N LEU A 64 -22.37 8.68 6.29
CA LEU A 64 -21.65 8.08 7.40
C LEU A 64 -22.44 8.04 8.71
N PRO A 65 -23.15 9.10 9.14
CA PRO A 65 -23.93 9.08 10.39
C PRO A 65 -24.95 7.94 10.41
N GLU A 66 -25.73 7.79 9.34
CA GLU A 66 -26.72 6.73 9.20
C GLU A 66 -26.06 5.33 9.18
N LEU A 67 -25.04 5.15 8.34
CA LEU A 67 -24.35 3.85 8.20
C LEU A 67 -23.70 3.38 9.51
N LEU A 68 -23.14 4.31 10.27
CA LEU A 68 -22.48 4.02 11.54
C LEU A 68 -23.47 3.99 12.72
N GLY A 69 -24.68 4.52 12.55
CA GLY A 69 -25.64 4.77 13.62
C GLY A 69 -25.08 5.72 14.68
N LEU A 70 -24.43 6.79 14.23
CA LEU A 70 -23.81 7.83 15.04
C LEU A 70 -24.37 9.20 14.66
N THR A 71 -24.26 10.17 15.56
CA THR A 71 -24.54 11.56 15.20
C THR A 71 -23.46 12.14 14.28
N PRO A 72 -23.75 13.20 13.50
CA PRO A 72 -22.73 13.87 12.68
C PRO A 72 -21.51 14.34 13.47
N ASP A 73 -21.72 14.81 14.71
CA ASP A 73 -20.64 15.24 15.60
C ASP A 73 -19.77 14.08 16.06
N GLU A 74 -20.38 12.94 16.38
CA GLU A 74 -19.64 11.72 16.70
C GLU A 74 -18.83 11.20 15.51
N VAL A 75 -19.37 11.23 14.29
CA VAL A 75 -18.60 10.86 13.08
C VAL A 75 -17.39 11.78 12.91
N ARG A 76 -17.59 13.09 13.07
CA ARG A 76 -16.51 14.08 12.97
C ARG A 76 -15.41 13.82 14.01
N VAL A 77 -15.78 13.65 15.28
CA VAL A 77 -14.81 13.53 16.39
C VAL A 77 -14.17 12.14 16.43
N ARG A 78 -14.98 11.07 16.37
CA ARG A 78 -14.53 9.70 16.65
C ARG A 78 -13.91 9.02 15.44
N VAL A 79 -14.29 9.42 14.23
CA VAL A 79 -13.94 8.69 13.01
C VAL A 79 -13.08 9.50 12.06
N LEU A 80 -13.50 10.72 11.71
CA LEU A 80 -12.71 11.60 10.84
C LEU A 80 -11.54 12.24 11.62
N GLY A 81 -11.76 12.60 12.88
CA GLY A 81 -10.79 13.26 13.74
C GLY A 81 -10.34 14.62 13.19
N GLU A 82 -9.18 15.10 13.65
CA GLU A 82 -8.56 16.34 13.15
C GLU A 82 -7.69 16.13 11.90
N ALA A 83 -7.80 14.96 11.25
CA ALA A 83 -6.96 14.64 10.11
C ALA A 83 -7.28 15.55 8.92
N THR A 84 -6.26 16.21 8.36
CA THR A 84 -6.40 16.85 7.05
C THR A 84 -6.56 15.76 6.00
N LEU A 85 -7.66 15.82 5.24
CA LEU A 85 -8.00 14.86 4.19
C LEU A 85 -7.94 15.53 2.82
N ALA A 86 -7.41 14.81 1.83
CA ALA A 86 -7.38 15.30 0.45
C ALA A 86 -8.76 15.26 -0.23
N ALA A 87 -9.63 14.35 0.19
CA ALA A 87 -10.97 14.17 -0.38
C ALA A 87 -11.98 13.78 0.73
N PRO A 88 -12.33 14.70 1.65
CA PRO A 88 -13.17 14.38 2.82
C PRO A 88 -14.61 13.99 2.47
N GLY A 89 -15.04 14.12 1.21
CA GLY A 89 -16.42 13.92 0.79
C GLY A 89 -16.77 12.48 0.39
N ARG A 90 -15.80 11.62 0.04
CA ARG A 90 -16.07 10.26 -0.48
C ARG A 90 -15.02 9.25 0.01
N PHE A 91 -15.45 8.02 0.32
CA PHE A 91 -14.60 7.01 0.95
C PHE A 91 -14.76 5.63 0.30
N ALA A 92 -13.65 5.03 -0.17
CA ALA A 92 -13.64 3.75 -0.87
C ALA A 92 -13.40 2.56 0.07
N LEU A 93 -14.36 2.28 0.95
CA LEU A 93 -14.17 1.39 2.10
C LEU A 93 -13.83 -0.06 1.74
N GLN A 94 -14.61 -0.68 0.84
CA GLN A 94 -14.46 -2.09 0.51
C GLN A 94 -13.08 -2.39 -0.12
N ARG A 95 -12.62 -1.52 -1.03
CA ARG A 95 -11.29 -1.63 -1.66
C ARG A 95 -10.17 -1.57 -0.62
N ARG A 96 -10.27 -0.68 0.39
CA ARG A 96 -9.24 -0.61 1.45
C ARG A 96 -9.17 -1.87 2.28
N VAL A 97 -10.31 -2.48 2.61
CA VAL A 97 -10.31 -3.75 3.34
C VAL A 97 -9.69 -4.87 2.51
N ARG A 98 -10.08 -4.98 1.23
CA ARG A 98 -9.48 -5.96 0.31
C ARG A 98 -7.97 -5.83 0.25
N HIS A 99 -7.47 -4.60 0.12
CA HIS A 99 -6.03 -4.34 0.15
C HIS A 99 -5.38 -4.77 1.46
N VAL A 100 -5.86 -4.27 2.59
CA VAL A 100 -5.18 -4.44 3.89
C VAL A 100 -5.13 -5.91 4.30
N LEU A 101 -6.24 -6.63 4.19
CA LEU A 101 -6.28 -8.04 4.55
C LEU A 101 -5.50 -8.89 3.54
N GLY A 102 -5.66 -8.63 2.24
CA GLY A 102 -4.92 -9.34 1.20
C GLY A 102 -3.41 -9.08 1.25
N GLU A 103 -2.97 -7.89 1.66
CA GLU A 103 -1.55 -7.60 1.87
C GLU A 103 -1.00 -8.35 3.09
N ALA A 104 -1.77 -8.46 4.18
CA ALA A 104 -1.38 -9.26 5.34
C ALA A 104 -1.17 -10.74 4.97
N ASP A 105 -2.06 -11.30 4.16
CA ASP A 105 -1.93 -12.68 3.65
C ASP A 105 -0.70 -12.83 2.74
N ARG A 106 -0.43 -11.83 1.89
CA ARG A 106 0.79 -11.81 1.05
C ARG A 106 2.06 -11.75 1.87
N VAL A 107 2.08 -11.08 3.01
CA VAL A 107 3.26 -11.07 3.91
C VAL A 107 3.52 -12.48 4.45
N ALA A 108 2.49 -13.18 4.92
CA ALA A 108 2.63 -14.55 5.40
C ALA A 108 3.11 -15.50 4.28
N ALA A 109 2.56 -15.37 3.07
CA ALA A 109 3.00 -16.13 1.90
C ALA A 109 4.44 -15.81 1.49
N ALA A 110 4.86 -14.55 1.60
CA ALA A 110 6.22 -14.11 1.26
C ALA A 110 7.24 -14.66 2.25
N GLU A 111 6.91 -14.70 3.54
CA GLU A 111 7.74 -15.35 4.57
C GLU A 111 7.95 -16.83 4.23
N GLN A 112 6.88 -17.55 3.89
CA GLN A 112 6.97 -18.96 3.52
C GLN A 112 7.79 -19.17 2.23
N ALA A 113 7.65 -18.30 1.23
CA ALA A 113 8.45 -18.35 0.01
C ALA A 113 9.95 -18.14 0.31
N LEU A 114 10.27 -17.16 1.15
CA LEU A 114 11.65 -16.90 1.61
C LEU A 114 12.24 -18.08 2.36
N GLN A 115 11.48 -18.71 3.27
CA GLN A 115 11.92 -19.89 4.02
C GLN A 115 12.25 -21.08 3.10
N ARG A 116 11.56 -21.20 1.96
CA ARG A 116 11.81 -22.24 0.95
C ARG A 116 12.84 -21.84 -0.11
N GLY A 117 13.34 -20.61 -0.09
CA GLY A 117 14.22 -20.09 -1.15
C GLY A 117 13.52 -19.88 -2.50
N ASP A 118 12.19 -19.79 -2.52
CA ASP A 118 11.38 -19.66 -3.73
C ASP A 118 11.25 -18.19 -4.14
N LEU A 119 12.30 -17.68 -4.81
CA LEU A 119 12.37 -16.29 -5.26
C LEU A 119 11.36 -15.95 -6.36
N ALA A 120 10.94 -16.95 -7.16
CA ALA A 120 9.92 -16.76 -8.18
C ALA A 120 8.56 -16.46 -7.52
N ALA A 121 8.14 -17.28 -6.55
CA ALA A 121 6.92 -17.03 -5.78
C ALA A 121 6.98 -15.68 -5.04
N LEU A 122 8.13 -15.31 -4.47
CA LEU A 122 8.30 -13.99 -3.87
C LEU A 122 8.10 -12.85 -4.88
N GLY A 123 8.65 -13.00 -6.10
CA GLY A 123 8.48 -12.04 -7.19
C GLY A 123 7.01 -11.85 -7.57
N ASP A 124 6.26 -12.94 -7.70
CA ASP A 124 4.81 -12.91 -7.99
C ASP A 124 4.01 -12.22 -6.87
N LEU A 125 4.35 -12.49 -5.61
CA LEU A 125 3.74 -11.82 -4.46
C LEU A 125 4.03 -10.31 -4.44
N MET A 126 5.26 -9.89 -4.79
CA MET A 126 5.61 -8.48 -4.94
C MET A 126 4.76 -7.81 -6.04
N ASN A 127 4.58 -8.48 -7.18
CA ASN A 127 3.79 -7.95 -8.29
C ASN A 127 2.30 -7.85 -7.93
N ALA A 128 1.74 -8.86 -7.25
CA ALA A 128 0.38 -8.84 -6.75
C ALA A 128 0.16 -7.73 -5.72
N SER A 129 1.14 -7.52 -4.83
CA SER A 129 1.14 -6.41 -3.87
C SER A 129 1.14 -5.06 -4.59
N HIS A 130 2.00 -4.84 -5.60
CA HIS A 130 2.01 -3.60 -6.35
C HIS A 130 0.68 -3.29 -7.04
N ARG A 131 0.09 -4.30 -7.69
CA ARG A 131 -1.23 -4.19 -8.31
C ARG A 131 -2.30 -3.79 -7.29
N SER A 132 -2.33 -4.45 -6.13
CA SER A 132 -3.28 -4.09 -5.07
C SER A 132 -3.03 -2.67 -4.53
N CYS A 133 -1.76 -2.22 -4.41
CA CYS A 133 -1.47 -0.83 -4.05
C CYS A 133 -1.99 0.17 -5.10
N ALA A 134 -1.99 -0.19 -6.39
CA ALA A 134 -2.51 0.67 -7.46
C ALA A 134 -4.04 0.65 -7.52
N GLU A 135 -4.66 -0.53 -7.51
CA GLU A 135 -6.09 -0.70 -7.80
C GLU A 135 -6.98 -0.64 -6.55
N ASP A 136 -6.59 -1.32 -5.47
CA ASP A 136 -7.38 -1.44 -4.25
C ASP A 136 -7.02 -0.37 -3.21
N TYR A 137 -5.75 0.00 -3.12
CA TYR A 137 -5.29 1.02 -2.17
C TYR A 137 -5.12 2.39 -2.80
N ASP A 138 -5.04 2.50 -4.13
CA ASP A 138 -4.93 3.77 -4.85
C ASP A 138 -3.83 4.68 -4.27
N VAL A 139 -2.61 4.11 -4.13
CA VAL A 139 -1.41 4.81 -3.66
C VAL A 139 -0.26 4.76 -4.66
N SER A 140 -0.44 4.13 -5.82
CA SER A 140 0.56 4.16 -6.88
C SER A 140 0.53 5.48 -7.65
N THR A 141 1.44 5.61 -8.61
CA THR A 141 1.49 6.72 -9.58
C THR A 141 1.93 6.17 -10.93
N PRO A 142 1.61 6.84 -12.05
CA PRO A 142 2.07 6.40 -13.38
C PRO A 142 3.59 6.21 -13.46
N ALA A 143 4.35 7.02 -12.71
CA ALA A 143 5.80 6.88 -12.60
C ALA A 143 6.23 5.58 -11.91
N LEU A 144 5.59 5.22 -10.81
CA LEU A 144 5.85 3.97 -10.08
C LEU A 144 5.42 2.75 -10.89
N ASP A 145 4.25 2.80 -11.51
CA ASP A 145 3.72 1.71 -12.34
C ASP A 145 4.64 1.45 -13.54
N HIS A 146 5.10 2.52 -14.20
CA HIS A 146 6.05 2.42 -15.30
C HIS A 146 7.40 1.85 -14.85
N LEU A 147 7.95 2.29 -13.72
CA LEU A 147 9.20 1.74 -13.16
C LEU A 147 9.07 0.26 -12.83
N ALA A 148 7.98 -0.16 -12.18
CA ALA A 148 7.75 -1.56 -11.82
C ALA A 148 7.59 -2.43 -13.08
N ALA A 149 6.89 -1.94 -14.11
CA ALA A 149 6.75 -2.62 -15.38
C ALA A 149 8.09 -2.76 -16.12
N LEU A 150 8.87 -1.68 -16.20
CA LEU A 150 10.21 -1.71 -16.79
C LEU A 150 11.13 -2.69 -16.05
N ALA A 151 11.07 -2.70 -14.71
CA ALA A 151 11.89 -3.62 -13.93
C ALA A 151 11.63 -5.09 -14.31
N ARG A 152 10.36 -5.47 -14.40
CA ARG A 152 9.96 -6.83 -14.84
C ARG A 152 10.40 -7.12 -16.27
N ALA A 153 10.15 -6.19 -17.19
CA ALA A 153 10.53 -6.34 -18.60
C ALA A 153 12.05 -6.55 -18.80
N HIS A 154 12.86 -6.09 -17.85
CA HIS A 154 14.32 -6.19 -17.89
C HIS A 154 14.91 -7.18 -16.87
N GLY A 155 14.12 -8.15 -16.42
CA GLY A 155 14.61 -9.34 -15.71
C GLY A 155 14.43 -9.33 -14.20
N ALA A 156 13.68 -8.37 -13.63
CA ALA A 156 13.22 -8.50 -12.25
C ALA A 156 12.11 -9.55 -12.14
N LEU A 157 12.22 -10.46 -11.17
CA LEU A 157 11.18 -11.43 -10.81
C LEU A 157 9.94 -10.71 -10.27
N GLY A 158 10.15 -9.63 -9.51
CA GLY A 158 9.08 -8.80 -8.98
C GLY A 158 9.50 -7.35 -8.80
N GLY A 159 8.55 -6.43 -8.92
CA GLY A 159 8.77 -5.00 -8.75
C GLY A 159 7.55 -4.32 -8.14
N ARG A 160 7.74 -3.61 -7.03
CA ARG A 160 6.65 -2.90 -6.34
C ARG A 160 7.11 -1.57 -5.76
N LEU A 161 6.18 -0.63 -5.62
CA LEU A 161 6.40 0.57 -4.82
C LEU A 161 6.78 0.22 -3.38
N THR A 162 7.53 1.10 -2.72
CA THR A 162 7.91 0.94 -1.31
C THR A 162 7.70 2.24 -0.54
N GLY A 163 7.39 2.12 0.76
CA GLY A 163 6.91 3.22 1.59
C GLY A 163 5.44 3.54 1.33
N ALA A 164 5.06 4.80 1.59
CA ALA A 164 3.66 5.24 1.60
C ALA A 164 2.99 5.31 0.21
N GLY A 165 3.76 5.27 -0.87
CA GLY A 165 3.28 5.57 -2.21
C GLY A 165 3.15 7.07 -2.48
N PHE A 166 2.32 7.42 -3.47
CA PHE A 166 2.15 8.77 -4.03
C PHE A 166 3.47 9.36 -4.58
N GLY A 167 4.32 8.46 -5.09
CA GLY A 167 5.69 8.73 -5.51
C GLY A 167 6.69 7.96 -4.65
N GLY A 168 7.96 8.35 -4.70
CA GLY A 168 9.03 7.71 -3.93
C GLY A 168 9.81 6.71 -4.77
N ALA A 169 9.94 5.48 -4.29
CA ALA A 169 10.78 4.45 -4.87
C ALA A 169 10.00 3.17 -5.15
N ILE A 170 10.59 2.32 -5.99
CA ILE A 170 10.24 0.91 -6.09
C ILE A 170 11.35 0.07 -5.47
N VAL A 171 11.01 -1.15 -5.07
CA VAL A 171 11.95 -2.23 -4.82
C VAL A 171 11.73 -3.29 -5.90
N ALA A 172 12.83 -3.78 -6.48
CA ALA A 172 12.82 -4.82 -7.50
C ALA A 172 13.70 -5.99 -7.06
N LEU A 173 13.16 -7.21 -7.19
CA LEU A 173 13.87 -8.46 -6.95
C LEU A 173 14.46 -8.94 -8.27
N VAL A 174 15.78 -9.04 -8.35
CA VAL A 174 16.50 -9.37 -9.58
C VAL A 174 17.73 -10.21 -9.27
N GLU A 175 18.09 -11.12 -10.16
CA GLU A 175 19.30 -11.92 -10.05
C GLU A 175 20.55 -11.03 -10.09
N ARG A 176 21.58 -11.42 -9.32
CA ARG A 176 22.77 -10.58 -9.07
C ARG A 176 23.50 -10.19 -10.35
N ASP A 177 23.62 -11.11 -11.30
CA ASP A 177 24.26 -10.91 -12.60
C ASP A 177 23.42 -10.02 -13.56
N ARG A 178 22.13 -9.86 -13.30
CA ARG A 178 21.19 -9.04 -14.09
C ARG A 178 21.06 -7.59 -13.60
N VAL A 179 21.61 -7.27 -12.43
CA VAL A 179 21.51 -5.93 -11.81
C VAL A 179 22.02 -4.83 -12.74
N ALA A 180 23.19 -4.99 -13.35
CA ALA A 180 23.79 -3.97 -14.21
C ALA A 180 22.93 -3.71 -15.46
N ALA A 181 22.40 -4.77 -16.08
CA ALA A 181 21.53 -4.67 -17.24
C ALA A 181 20.20 -3.98 -16.90
N LEU A 182 19.62 -4.29 -15.75
CA LEU A 182 18.40 -3.63 -15.27
C LEU A 182 18.63 -2.13 -15.02
N ILE A 183 19.72 -1.75 -14.35
CA ILE A 183 20.06 -0.34 -14.11
C ILE A 183 20.17 0.43 -15.44
N ALA A 184 20.91 -0.12 -16.40
CA ALA A 184 21.07 0.50 -17.72
C ALA A 184 19.74 0.66 -18.47
N ALA A 185 18.83 -0.32 -18.33
CA ALA A 185 17.50 -0.23 -18.92
C ALA A 185 16.63 0.86 -18.27
N LEU A 186 16.60 0.92 -16.94
CA LEU A 186 15.89 1.97 -16.21
C LEU A 186 16.43 3.36 -16.57
N ASP A 187 17.75 3.50 -16.69
CA ASP A 187 18.39 4.73 -17.15
C ASP A 187 17.89 5.17 -18.51
N ARG A 188 17.96 4.26 -19.48
CA ARG A 188 17.55 4.53 -20.86
C ARG A 188 16.07 4.87 -20.98
N HIS A 189 15.20 4.08 -20.35
CA HIS A 189 13.76 4.12 -20.62
C HIS A 189 12.97 5.02 -19.67
N PHE A 190 13.50 5.33 -18.48
CA PHE A 190 12.79 6.16 -17.51
C PHE A 190 13.53 7.44 -17.17
N TYR A 191 14.82 7.36 -16.83
CA TYR A 191 15.53 8.48 -16.22
C TYR A 191 16.24 9.42 -17.19
N ALA A 192 16.64 8.97 -18.39
CA ALA A 192 17.31 9.80 -19.39
C ALA A 192 16.48 11.04 -19.75
N ALA A 193 15.18 10.87 -19.97
CA ALA A 193 14.23 11.95 -20.23
C ALA A 193 13.96 12.86 -19.00
N ARG A 194 14.51 12.53 -17.83
CA ARG A 194 14.27 13.20 -16.54
C ARG A 194 15.54 13.75 -15.90
N GLY A 195 16.60 13.95 -16.69
CA GLY A 195 17.86 14.53 -16.23
C GLY A 195 18.86 13.52 -15.63
N GLY A 196 18.63 12.21 -15.80
CA GLY A 196 19.69 11.21 -15.81
C GLY A 196 20.50 11.00 -14.52
N ARG A 197 19.99 11.33 -13.33
CA ARG A 197 20.77 11.13 -12.09
C ARG A 197 20.93 9.63 -11.78
N SER A 198 22.16 9.12 -11.80
CA SER A 198 22.51 7.71 -11.62
C SER A 198 22.49 7.24 -10.15
N ASP A 199 22.68 8.16 -9.20
CA ASP A 199 22.66 7.96 -7.75
C ASP A 199 21.33 7.44 -7.17
N LEU A 200 20.26 7.44 -7.97
CA LEU A 200 18.93 6.99 -7.57
C LEU A 200 18.70 5.47 -7.65
N ARG A 201 19.70 4.68 -8.06
CA ARG A 201 19.59 3.23 -8.26
C ARG A 201 20.66 2.52 -7.42
N LEU A 202 20.22 1.89 -6.34
CA LEU A 202 21.12 1.26 -5.38
C LEU A 202 20.79 -0.24 -5.29
N PRO A 203 21.71 -1.14 -5.68
CA PRO A 203 21.68 -2.50 -5.20
C PRO A 203 21.78 -2.47 -3.68
N VAL A 204 20.84 -3.12 -3.00
CA VAL A 204 20.77 -3.12 -1.53
C VAL A 204 20.93 -4.53 -1.00
N GLU A 205 21.62 -4.64 0.13
CA GLU A 205 21.72 -5.84 0.94
C GLU A 205 21.20 -5.49 2.35
N PRO A 206 20.61 -6.46 3.10
CA PRO A 206 20.26 -6.24 4.49
C PRO A 206 21.47 -5.74 5.30
N ARG A 207 21.28 -4.67 6.08
CA ARG A 207 22.32 -4.08 6.96
C ARG A 207 21.86 -4.09 8.42
N GLY A 208 22.80 -3.91 9.33
CA GLY A 208 22.52 -3.76 10.76
C GLY A 208 21.65 -2.54 11.06
N GLY A 209 21.04 -2.53 12.24
CA GLY A 209 20.24 -1.41 12.75
C GLY A 209 21.09 -0.24 13.25
N ALA A 210 20.45 0.70 13.95
CA ALA A 210 21.13 1.87 14.52
C ALA A 210 22.19 1.46 15.57
N THR A 211 23.36 2.12 15.53
CA THR A 211 24.48 1.88 16.45
C THR A 211 24.99 3.21 17.01
N VAL A 212 25.48 3.19 18.26
CA VAL A 212 26.18 4.33 18.87
C VAL A 212 27.68 4.05 18.82
N ALA A 213 28.44 4.88 18.10
CA ALA A 213 29.90 4.86 18.13
C ALA A 213 30.41 5.94 19.09
N ARG A 214 31.32 5.58 20.00
CA ARG A 214 32.09 6.58 20.76
C ARG A 214 33.26 7.01 19.88
N MET A 215 33.43 8.32 19.71
CA MET A 215 34.61 8.88 19.08
C MET A 215 35.74 8.86 20.11
N GLU A 216 36.85 8.20 19.78
CA GLU A 216 38.11 8.31 20.54
C GLU A 216 38.84 9.62 20.22
#